data_AF-A0A7J0H6P4-F1
#
_entry.id   AF-A0A7J0H6P4-F1
#
_cell.length_a   1.000
_cell.length_b   1.000
_cell.length_c   1.000
_cell.angle_alpha   90.00
_cell.angle_beta   90.00
_cell.angle_gamma   90.00
#
_symmetry.space_group_name_H-M   'P 1'
#
loop_
_entity.id
_entity.type
_entity.pdbx_description
1 polymer ?
#
loop_
_entity_poly.entity_id
_entity_poly.type
_entity_poly.pdbx_seq_one_letter_code
_entity_poly.pdbx_strand_id
1 'polypeptide(L)'
;MILLLIGSITALLRWPTAPPGMDMPVVEVRKHGVWLLAKNVDQYIHRILVEEDAKNSQESDNELFHAAADAGEKIYKKGDFAASKILNFDTYLLKKVGLFPDVLERRVAHHFKKGDPVSAMVTGEFYTKKEHFPGFGRPYVFNAEILLKVGRKPEAKDAARGALKSPWWTLGCKYEEVANIAEWDDEQIEYIKERVTEEGRQADLKKGKEPAQIALDEAAFLLDLASVEGTWDDFVERIAECYKDAGLHDIAKFVLYRD
;
A
#
# COMPACT_ATOMS: atom_id res chain seq x y z
N MET A 1 -2.37 -8.30 9.76
CA MET A 1 -3.52 -9.21 9.88
C MET A 1 -4.15 -9.37 8.50
N ILE A 2 -3.97 -10.52 7.85
CA ILE A 2 -4.78 -10.87 6.67
C ILE A 2 -5.75 -11.93 7.18
N LEU A 3 -7.04 -11.59 7.28
CA LEU A 3 -8.04 -12.42 7.94
C LEU A 3 -9.31 -12.38 7.09
N LEU A 4 -9.46 -13.33 6.16
CA LEU A 4 -10.57 -13.33 5.20
C LEU A 4 -11.90 -13.74 5.87
N LEU A 5 -12.65 -12.74 6.33
CA LEU A 5 -14.12 -12.74 6.26
C LEU A 5 -14.52 -11.87 5.06
N ILE A 6 -15.63 -12.19 4.39
CA ILE A 6 -16.14 -11.47 3.21
C ILE A 6 -16.16 -9.94 3.49
N GLY A 7 -15.20 -9.20 2.93
CA GLY A 7 -14.98 -7.78 3.22
C GLY A 7 -13.51 -7.37 3.03
N SER A 8 -13.22 -6.07 3.12
CA SER A 8 -11.86 -5.56 3.18
C SER A 8 -11.38 -5.49 4.64
N ILE A 9 -10.11 -5.84 4.89
CA ILE A 9 -9.56 -5.91 6.27
C ILE A 9 -8.53 -4.80 6.46
N THR A 10 -8.71 -3.96 7.49
CA THR A 10 -7.66 -3.03 7.93
C THR A 10 -6.63 -3.77 8.77
N ALA A 11 -5.35 -3.58 8.43
CA ALA A 11 -4.26 -4.40 8.93
C ALA A 11 -2.96 -3.62 9.10
N LEU A 12 -2.11 -4.08 10.02
CA LEU A 12 -0.70 -3.72 10.05
C LEU A 12 0.08 -4.62 9.08
N LEU A 13 0.93 -4.00 8.26
CA LEU A 13 1.75 -4.70 7.28
C LEU A 13 3.14 -5.02 7.84
N ARG A 14 3.46 -6.31 7.93
CA ARG A 14 4.84 -6.79 8.11
C ARG A 14 5.39 -7.18 6.75
N TRP A 15 6.21 -6.32 6.18
CA TRP A 15 6.79 -6.51 4.86
C TRP A 15 8.09 -7.31 4.96
N PRO A 16 8.22 -8.49 4.31
CA PRO A 16 9.45 -9.29 4.31
C PRO A 16 10.75 -8.53 3.98
N THR A 17 10.69 -7.63 3.00
CA THR A 17 11.83 -6.89 2.45
C THR A 17 11.65 -5.37 2.59
N ALA A 18 11.11 -4.93 3.74
CA ALA A 18 10.83 -3.52 4.01
C ALA A 18 12.08 -2.63 3.84
N PRO A 19 11.96 -1.46 3.20
CA PRO A 19 13.02 -0.46 3.19
C PRO A 19 13.48 -0.07 4.61
N PRO A 20 14.78 0.17 4.84
CA PRO A 20 15.27 0.62 6.14
C PRO A 20 14.59 1.90 6.63
N GLY A 21 14.21 1.92 7.91
CA GLY A 21 13.56 3.07 8.54
C GLY A 21 12.10 3.29 8.13
N MET A 22 11.48 2.34 7.42
CA MET A 22 10.04 2.38 7.16
C MET A 22 9.27 2.04 8.44
N ASP A 23 8.35 2.91 8.83
CA ASP A 23 7.36 2.62 9.86
C ASP A 23 6.48 1.42 9.44
N MET A 24 5.80 0.80 10.41
CA MET A 24 4.82 -0.25 10.13
C MET A 24 3.51 0.38 9.61
N PRO A 25 3.18 0.23 8.32
CA PRO A 25 2.06 0.96 7.75
C PRO A 25 0.72 0.27 8.03
N VAL A 26 -0.33 1.07 8.01
CA VAL A 26 -1.73 0.61 8.07
C VAL A 26 -2.23 0.48 6.64
N VAL A 27 -2.72 -0.72 6.31
CA VAL A 27 -3.19 -1.06 4.96
C VAL A 27 -4.60 -1.63 5.02
N GLU A 28 -5.31 -1.54 3.91
CA GLU A 28 -6.52 -2.31 3.64
C GLU A 28 -6.14 -3.48 2.72
N VAL A 29 -6.39 -4.70 3.17
CA VAL A 29 -6.18 -5.91 2.38
C VAL A 29 -7.39 -6.12 1.48
N ARG A 30 -7.12 -6.30 0.18
CA ARG A 30 -8.13 -6.60 -0.84
C ARG A 30 -7.79 -7.93 -1.51
N LYS A 31 -8.71 -8.39 -2.37
CA LYS A 31 -8.48 -9.62 -3.13
C LYS A 31 -7.17 -9.56 -3.93
N HIS A 32 -6.92 -8.47 -4.65
CA HIS A 32 -5.74 -8.31 -5.49
C HIS A 32 -4.86 -7.17 -4.98
N GLY A 33 -4.05 -7.49 -3.97
CA GLY A 33 -3.12 -6.54 -3.33
C GLY A 33 -3.68 -5.83 -2.10
N VAL A 34 -2.91 -4.84 -1.64
CA VAL A 34 -3.21 -4.03 -0.46
C VAL A 34 -3.22 -2.54 -0.82
N TRP A 35 -4.04 -1.78 -0.11
CA TRP A 35 -4.14 -0.32 -0.25
C TRP A 35 -3.52 0.34 0.97
N LEU A 36 -2.57 1.24 0.76
CA LEU A 36 -1.96 1.99 1.85
C LEU A 36 -2.94 3.03 2.41
N LEU A 37 -3.35 2.87 3.67
CA LEU A 37 -4.26 3.79 4.36
C LEU A 37 -3.49 4.89 5.11
N ALA A 38 -2.37 4.55 5.72
CA ALA A 38 -1.49 5.48 6.43
C ALA A 38 -0.08 4.89 6.60
N LYS A 39 0.93 5.76 6.76
CA LYS A 39 2.33 5.33 6.97
C LYS A 39 2.55 4.66 8.32
N ASN A 40 1.72 4.98 9.32
CA ASN A 40 1.76 4.41 10.65
C ASN A 40 0.40 4.58 11.35
N VAL A 41 0.29 3.99 12.54
CA VAL A 41 -0.94 4.00 13.36
C VAL A 41 -1.32 5.41 13.80
N ASP A 42 -0.35 6.22 14.23
CA ASP A 42 -0.62 7.58 14.69
C ASP A 42 -1.25 8.45 13.59
N GLN A 43 -0.70 8.37 12.38
CA GLN A 43 -1.25 9.06 11.22
C GLN A 43 -2.66 8.56 10.87
N TYR A 44 -2.92 7.26 11.01
CA TYR A 44 -4.24 6.67 10.77
C TYR A 44 -5.27 7.15 11.81
N ILE A 45 -4.93 7.11 13.10
CA ILE A 45 -5.78 7.59 14.19
C ILE A 45 -6.06 9.09 14.02
N HIS A 46 -5.04 9.91 13.73
CA HIS A 46 -5.21 11.34 13.50
C HIS A 46 -6.24 11.61 12.40
N ARG A 47 -6.13 10.90 11.28
CA ARG A 47 -7.08 11.02 10.18
C ARG A 47 -8.50 10.66 10.61
N ILE A 48 -8.70 9.53 11.30
CA ILE A 48 -10.03 9.10 11.76
C ILE A 48 -10.66 10.15 12.68
N LEU A 49 -9.91 10.69 13.63
CA LEU A 49 -10.42 11.69 14.57
C LEU A 49 -10.78 13.01 13.88
N VAL A 50 -9.99 13.42 12.88
CA VAL A 50 -10.27 14.60 12.05
C VAL A 50 -11.50 14.38 11.15
N GLU A 51 -11.64 13.20 10.55
CA GLU A 51 -12.82 12.81 9.77
C GLU A 51 -14.08 12.82 10.64
N GLU A 52 -13.99 12.34 11.89
CA GLU A 52 -15.10 12.34 12.83
C GLU A 52 -15.49 13.76 13.26
N ASP A 53 -14.50 14.61 13.58
CA ASP A 53 -14.73 16.00 13.94
C ASP A 53 -15.37 16.81 12.80
N ALA A 54 -15.03 16.51 11.54
CA ALA A 54 -15.56 17.19 10.37
C ALA A 54 -17.03 16.85 10.06
N LYS A 55 -17.57 15.72 10.55
CA LYS A 55 -18.94 15.28 10.25
C LYS A 55 -20.03 16.17 10.87
N ASN A 56 -19.71 16.98 11.89
CA ASN A 56 -20.62 17.96 12.51
C ASN A 56 -22.04 17.41 12.84
N SER A 57 -22.20 16.11 13.08
CA SER A 57 -23.47 15.55 13.52
C SER A 57 -23.66 15.87 15.01
N GLN A 58 -24.85 16.34 15.38
CA GLN A 58 -25.23 16.49 16.79
C GLN A 58 -25.25 15.14 17.54
N GLU A 59 -25.25 14.04 16.78
CA GLU A 59 -25.10 12.64 17.20
C GLU A 59 -23.71 12.08 16.82
N SER A 60 -22.66 12.90 16.75
CA SER A 60 -21.29 12.39 16.80
C SER A 60 -21.09 11.84 18.21
N ASP A 61 -21.52 10.59 18.41
CA ASP A 61 -21.22 9.85 19.60
C ASP A 61 -19.71 9.89 19.74
N ASN A 62 -19.23 10.55 20.80
CA ASN A 62 -17.82 10.72 21.10
C ASN A 62 -17.08 9.37 21.28
N GLU A 63 -17.74 8.24 20.98
CA GLU A 63 -17.22 6.88 20.96
C GLU A 63 -15.84 6.77 20.31
N LEU A 64 -15.61 7.35 19.13
CA LEU A 64 -14.27 7.26 18.50
C LEU A 64 -13.20 8.03 19.27
N PHE A 65 -13.54 9.20 19.82
CA PHE A 65 -12.64 9.97 20.68
C PHE A 65 -12.38 9.24 22.01
N HIS A 66 -13.41 8.63 22.60
CA HIS A 66 -13.30 7.83 23.81
C HIS A 66 -12.51 6.54 23.59
N ALA A 67 -12.71 5.86 22.47
CA ALA A 67 -12.00 4.64 22.10
C ALA A 67 -10.52 4.91 21.82
N ALA A 68 -10.19 6.07 21.24
CA ALA A 68 -8.80 6.48 21.03
C ALA A 68 -8.07 6.82 22.34
N ALA A 69 -8.82 7.19 23.40
CA ALA A 69 -8.32 7.46 24.74
C ALA A 69 -7.05 8.35 24.76
N ASP A 70 -6.12 8.06 25.67
CA ASP A 70 -4.85 8.80 25.82
C ASP A 70 -4.01 8.87 24.53
N ALA A 71 -4.13 7.88 23.64
CA ALA A 71 -3.41 7.89 22.37
C ALA A 71 -4.00 8.95 21.42
N GLY A 72 -5.34 9.03 21.34
CA GLY A 72 -6.04 10.04 20.56
C GLY A 72 -5.81 11.46 21.07
N GLU A 73 -5.88 11.68 22.40
CA GLU A 73 -5.72 13.01 23.01
C GLU A 73 -4.34 13.64 22.74
N LYS A 74 -3.30 12.82 22.61
CA LYS A 74 -1.95 13.28 22.24
C LYS A 74 -1.83 13.67 20.77
N ILE A 75 -2.66 13.09 19.92
CA ILE A 75 -2.58 13.21 18.46
C ILE A 75 -3.47 14.36 17.95
N TYR A 76 -4.69 14.48 18.47
CA TYR A 76 -5.69 15.41 17.94
C TYR A 76 -6.68 15.87 19.02
N LYS A 77 -7.03 17.17 19.02
CA LYS A 77 -8.09 17.71 19.90
C LYS A 77 -9.35 18.00 19.10
N LYS A 78 -10.50 17.55 19.62
CA LYS A 78 -11.80 17.83 19.04
C LYS A 78 -12.01 19.34 18.85
N GLY A 79 -12.47 19.75 17.67
CA GLY A 79 -12.65 21.14 17.27
C GLY A 79 -11.45 21.77 16.55
N ASP A 80 -10.27 21.13 16.52
CA ASP A 80 -9.08 21.69 15.87
C ASP A 80 -9.26 21.88 14.36
N PHE A 81 -10.08 21.05 13.70
CA PHE A 81 -10.42 21.21 12.29
C PHE A 81 -11.14 22.54 12.06
N ALA A 82 -12.23 22.79 12.79
CA ALA A 82 -12.98 24.04 12.69
C ALA A 82 -12.13 25.26 13.09
N ALA A 83 -11.34 25.14 14.17
CA ALA A 83 -10.45 26.21 14.65
C ALA A 83 -9.37 26.59 13.62
N SER A 84 -8.95 25.66 12.77
CA SER A 84 -7.91 25.90 11.75
C SER A 84 -8.33 26.85 10.62
N LYS A 85 -9.63 27.07 10.43
CA LYS A 85 -10.22 27.85 9.32
C LYS A 85 -9.89 27.32 7.91
N ILE A 86 -9.34 26.11 7.79
CA ILE A 86 -9.12 25.46 6.49
C ILE A 86 -10.44 24.84 6.04
N LEU A 87 -11.09 25.46 5.05
CA LEU A 87 -12.41 25.03 4.57
C LEU A 87 -12.39 23.70 3.81
N ASN A 88 -11.28 23.39 3.15
CA ASN A 88 -11.16 22.17 2.35
C ASN A 88 -10.52 21.04 3.17
N PHE A 89 -11.29 19.98 3.40
CA PHE A 89 -10.90 18.83 4.20
C PHE A 89 -9.60 18.16 3.72
N ASP A 90 -9.49 17.87 2.42
CA ASP A 90 -8.27 17.27 1.84
C ASP A 90 -7.04 18.17 2.03
N THR A 91 -7.21 19.48 1.97
CA THR A 91 -6.13 20.46 2.24
C THR A 91 -5.73 20.45 3.71
N TYR A 92 -6.68 20.28 4.62
CA TYR A 92 -6.36 20.12 6.04
C TYR A 92 -5.55 18.85 6.27
N LEU A 93 -6.01 17.70 5.76
CA LEU A 93 -5.29 16.43 5.89
C LEU A 93 -3.85 16.54 5.41
N LEU A 94 -3.63 17.05 4.20
CA LEU A 94 -2.28 17.16 3.62
C LEU A 94 -1.36 18.13 4.39
N LYS A 95 -1.92 19.15 5.06
CA LYS A 95 -1.14 20.16 5.78
C LYS A 95 -0.91 19.85 7.26
N LYS A 96 -1.87 19.18 7.91
CA LYS A 96 -1.92 19.00 9.36
C LYS A 96 -1.72 17.56 9.81
N VAL A 97 -2.04 16.60 8.94
CA VAL A 97 -1.99 15.18 9.27
C VAL A 97 -0.84 14.49 8.52
N GLY A 98 -0.85 14.55 7.20
CA GLY A 98 0.19 13.95 6.36
C GLY A 98 -0.31 13.60 4.96
N LEU A 99 0.53 12.90 4.21
CA LEU A 99 0.20 12.44 2.86
C LEU A 99 -0.58 11.13 2.91
N PHE A 100 -1.64 11.06 2.10
CA PHE A 100 -2.48 9.89 1.94
C PHE A 100 -2.70 9.59 0.45
N PRO A 101 -2.53 8.34 0.01
CA PRO A 101 -2.78 7.89 -1.36
C PRO A 101 -4.11 8.40 -1.93
N ASP A 102 -5.20 8.07 -1.26
CA ASP A 102 -6.56 8.40 -1.69
C ASP A 102 -6.84 9.91 -1.76
N VAL A 103 -6.25 10.71 -0.85
CA VAL A 103 -6.38 12.17 -0.87
C VAL A 103 -5.70 12.75 -2.12
N LEU A 104 -4.52 12.26 -2.49
CA LEU A 104 -3.82 12.71 -3.70
C LEU A 104 -4.58 12.27 -4.96
N GLU A 105 -5.10 11.04 -4.99
CA GLU A 105 -5.92 10.53 -6.09
C GLU A 105 -7.23 11.33 -6.27
N ARG A 106 -7.91 11.69 -5.16
CA ARG A 106 -9.08 12.59 -5.19
C ARG A 106 -8.74 13.97 -5.74
N ARG A 107 -7.59 14.54 -5.39
CA ARG A 107 -7.15 15.84 -5.92
C ARG A 107 -6.92 15.79 -7.43
N VAL A 108 -6.28 14.74 -7.94
CA VAL A 108 -6.13 14.50 -9.37
C VAL A 108 -7.50 14.43 -10.06
N ALA A 109 -8.44 13.66 -9.50
CA ALA A 109 -9.78 13.55 -10.04
C ALA A 109 -10.50 14.91 -10.08
N HIS A 110 -10.32 15.75 -9.06
CA HIS A 110 -10.86 17.11 -9.01
C HIS A 110 -10.27 18.04 -10.08
N HIS A 111 -8.94 17.98 -10.31
CA HIS A 111 -8.31 18.73 -11.39
C HIS A 111 -8.87 18.34 -12.77
N PHE A 112 -9.06 17.05 -13.03
CA PHE A 112 -9.74 16.60 -14.25
C PHE A 112 -11.18 17.10 -14.37
N LYS A 113 -11.97 17.05 -13.28
CA LYS A 113 -13.35 17.56 -13.28
C LYS A 113 -13.43 19.06 -13.61
N LYS A 114 -12.38 19.82 -13.28
CA LYS A 114 -12.26 21.25 -13.61
C LYS A 114 -11.72 21.54 -15.00
N GLY A 115 -11.40 20.50 -15.79
CA GLY A 115 -10.76 20.68 -17.10
C GLY A 115 -9.30 21.14 -17.00
N ASP A 116 -8.61 20.81 -15.91
CA ASP A 116 -7.21 21.18 -15.67
C ASP A 116 -6.30 19.94 -15.67
N PRO A 117 -5.98 19.38 -16.86
CA PRO A 117 -5.15 18.18 -16.98
C PRO A 117 -3.69 18.45 -16.58
N VAL A 118 -3.22 19.69 -16.65
CA VAL A 118 -1.83 20.05 -16.28
C VAL A 118 -1.64 19.86 -14.78
N SER A 119 -2.52 20.43 -13.95
CA SER A 119 -2.44 20.23 -12.50
C SER A 119 -2.69 18.78 -12.08
N ALA A 120 -3.51 18.05 -12.85
CA ALA A 120 -3.71 16.61 -12.64
C ALA A 120 -2.39 15.83 -12.83
N MET A 121 -1.66 16.08 -13.93
CA MET A 121 -0.35 15.46 -14.18
C MET A 121 0.68 15.87 -13.12
N VAL A 122 0.77 17.15 -12.77
CA VAL A 122 1.72 17.63 -11.75
C VAL A 122 1.45 16.97 -10.39
N THR A 123 0.18 16.80 -10.02
CA THR A 123 -0.19 16.10 -8.78
C THR A 123 0.12 14.60 -8.86
N GLY A 124 -0.10 13.98 -10.04
CA GLY A 124 0.28 12.59 -10.32
C GLY A 124 1.79 12.36 -10.18
N GLU A 125 2.61 13.22 -10.77
CA GLU A 125 4.07 13.17 -10.65
C GLU A 125 4.52 13.43 -9.21
N PHE A 126 3.89 14.37 -8.50
CA PHE A 126 4.15 14.57 -7.08
C PHE A 126 3.86 13.30 -6.26
N TYR A 127 2.82 12.54 -6.61
CA TYR A 127 2.46 11.31 -5.91
C TYR A 127 3.56 10.23 -6.03
N THR A 128 4.30 10.17 -7.15
CA THR A 128 5.33 9.15 -7.39
C THR A 128 6.66 9.37 -6.68
N LYS A 129 6.83 10.48 -5.95
CA LYS A 129 8.08 10.76 -5.23
C LYS A 129 8.37 9.66 -4.20
N LYS A 130 9.60 9.14 -4.24
CA LYS A 130 10.03 7.95 -3.49
C LYS A 130 9.85 8.11 -1.98
N GLU A 131 10.04 9.32 -1.46
CA GLU A 131 9.89 9.65 -0.04
C GLU A 131 8.44 9.67 0.45
N HIS A 132 7.46 9.76 -0.46
CA HIS A 132 6.06 9.81 -0.06
C HIS A 132 5.56 8.44 0.36
N PHE A 133 5.74 7.42 -0.47
CA PHE A 133 5.22 6.06 -0.22
C PHE A 133 6.26 5.03 -0.65
N PRO A 134 7.37 4.89 0.10
CA PRO A 134 8.52 4.12 -0.34
C PRO A 134 8.15 2.67 -0.59
N GLY A 135 8.45 2.21 -1.81
CA GLY A 135 8.28 0.84 -2.26
C GLY A 135 6.84 0.42 -2.59
N PHE A 136 5.85 1.31 -2.45
CA PHE A 136 4.50 1.06 -2.97
C PHE A 136 4.43 1.36 -4.47
N GLY A 137 3.86 0.45 -5.24
CA GLY A 137 3.67 0.55 -6.69
C GLY A 137 2.50 1.45 -7.09
N ARG A 138 1.43 1.52 -6.28
CA ARG A 138 0.20 2.28 -6.59
C ARG A 138 0.43 3.72 -7.09
N PRO A 139 1.32 4.55 -6.52
CA PRO A 139 1.60 5.88 -7.05
C PRO A 139 2.01 5.88 -8.53
N TYR A 140 2.86 4.93 -8.92
CA TYR A 140 3.34 4.79 -10.30
C TYR A 140 2.24 4.27 -11.23
N VAL A 141 1.44 3.30 -10.76
CA VAL A 141 0.25 2.81 -11.50
C VAL A 141 -0.71 3.97 -11.78
N PHE A 142 -1.07 4.74 -10.74
CA PHE A 142 -1.99 5.86 -10.90
C PHE A 142 -1.43 6.94 -11.83
N ASN A 143 -0.13 7.21 -11.77
CA ASN A 143 0.50 8.13 -12.71
C ASN A 143 0.46 7.61 -14.16
N ALA A 144 0.63 6.31 -14.39
CA ALA A 144 0.45 5.70 -15.71
C ALA A 144 -1.00 5.87 -16.23
N GLU A 145 -2.01 5.67 -15.36
CA GLU A 145 -3.42 5.91 -15.69
C GLU A 145 -3.69 7.37 -16.09
N ILE A 146 -3.13 8.34 -15.35
CA ILE A 146 -3.23 9.78 -15.69
C ILE A 146 -2.62 10.04 -17.06
N LEU A 147 -1.41 9.53 -17.33
CA LEU A 147 -0.69 9.73 -18.58
C LEU A 147 -1.46 9.12 -19.78
N LEU A 148 -2.04 7.93 -19.61
CA LEU A 148 -2.94 7.33 -20.60
C LEU A 148 -4.14 8.23 -20.88
N LYS A 149 -4.79 8.73 -19.82
CA LYS A 149 -5.98 9.57 -19.93
C LYS A 149 -5.74 10.87 -20.70
N VAL A 150 -4.54 11.43 -20.65
CA VAL A 150 -4.15 12.63 -21.41
C VAL A 150 -3.50 12.30 -22.77
N GLY A 151 -3.47 11.03 -23.18
CA GLY A 151 -2.95 10.60 -24.48
C GLY A 151 -1.43 10.41 -24.55
N ARG A 152 -0.71 10.46 -23.42
CA ARG A 152 0.74 10.27 -23.32
C ARG A 152 1.11 8.79 -23.17
N LYS A 153 0.81 8.01 -24.22
CA LYS A 153 0.93 6.54 -24.19
C LYS A 153 2.36 6.04 -23.92
N PRO A 154 3.44 6.58 -24.56
CA PRO A 154 4.80 6.12 -24.30
C PRO A 154 5.20 6.32 -22.83
N GLU A 155 4.91 7.49 -22.25
CA GLU A 155 5.24 7.78 -20.86
C GLU A 155 4.42 6.96 -19.88
N ALA A 156 3.14 6.69 -20.22
CA ALA A 156 2.32 5.80 -19.42
C ALA A 156 2.88 4.37 -19.37
N LYS A 157 3.35 3.86 -20.52
CA LYS A 157 4.01 2.55 -20.60
C LYS A 157 5.25 2.50 -19.72
N ASP A 158 6.11 3.52 -19.78
CA ASP A 158 7.31 3.59 -18.95
C ASP A 158 6.97 3.69 -17.45
N ALA A 159 5.94 4.45 -17.09
CA ALA A 159 5.44 4.53 -15.72
C ALA A 159 4.90 3.19 -15.20
N ALA A 160 4.13 2.46 -16.02
CA ALA A 160 3.61 1.13 -15.67
C ALA A 160 4.75 0.11 -15.51
N ARG A 161 5.75 0.12 -16.39
CA ARG A 161 6.98 -0.69 -16.23
C ARG A 161 7.74 -0.34 -14.96
N GLY A 162 7.76 0.93 -14.58
CA GLY A 162 8.28 1.38 -13.29
C GLY A 162 7.49 0.81 -12.11
N ALA A 163 6.16 0.83 -12.19
CA ALA A 163 5.29 0.28 -11.16
C ALA A 163 5.52 -1.22 -10.93
N LEU A 164 5.67 -2.00 -12.01
CA LEU A 164 5.88 -3.45 -11.96
C LEU A 164 7.26 -3.88 -11.41
N LYS A 165 8.17 -2.92 -11.15
CA LYS A 165 9.40 -3.16 -10.38
C LYS A 165 9.18 -3.11 -8.87
N SER A 166 8.02 -2.63 -8.42
CA SER A 166 7.59 -2.71 -7.02
C SER A 166 6.87 -4.04 -6.79
N PRO A 167 6.73 -4.50 -5.54
CA PRO A 167 5.97 -5.72 -5.27
C PRO A 167 4.54 -5.58 -5.78
N TRP A 168 4.04 -6.60 -6.46
CA TRP A 168 2.78 -6.59 -7.20
C TRP A 168 1.57 -6.45 -6.26
N TRP A 169 1.70 -6.95 -5.04
CA TRP A 169 0.70 -6.73 -4.00
C TRP A 169 0.54 -5.26 -3.56
N THR A 170 1.43 -4.36 -3.98
CA THR A 170 1.34 -2.92 -3.67
C THR A 170 0.76 -2.06 -4.81
N LEU A 171 0.37 -2.67 -5.93
CA LEU A 171 -0.12 -1.95 -7.12
C LEU A 171 -1.49 -1.28 -6.88
N GLY A 172 -2.26 -1.78 -5.92
CA GLY A 172 -3.60 -1.31 -5.60
C GLY A 172 -4.66 -1.69 -6.63
N CYS A 173 -4.31 -2.52 -7.61
CA CYS A 173 -5.20 -3.12 -8.60
C CYS A 173 -4.64 -4.48 -9.02
N LYS A 174 -5.30 -5.14 -9.99
CA LYS A 174 -4.82 -6.40 -10.55
C LYS A 174 -3.52 -6.20 -11.32
N TYR A 175 -2.62 -7.18 -11.24
CA TYR A 175 -1.36 -7.18 -11.98
C TYR A 175 -1.59 -6.99 -13.49
N GLU A 176 -2.58 -7.69 -14.05
CA GLU A 176 -2.88 -7.68 -15.48
C GLU A 176 -3.29 -6.28 -15.98
N GLU A 177 -3.95 -5.49 -15.14
CA GLU A 177 -4.31 -4.11 -15.49
C GLU A 177 -3.06 -3.26 -15.74
N VAL A 178 -2.00 -3.46 -14.96
CA VAL A 178 -0.73 -2.73 -15.09
C VAL A 178 0.14 -3.34 -16.21
N ALA A 179 0.19 -4.67 -16.31
CA ALA A 179 0.92 -5.39 -17.36
C ALA A 179 0.42 -5.02 -18.76
N ASN A 180 -0.90 -4.86 -18.93
CA ASN A 180 -1.51 -4.40 -20.17
C ASN A 180 -1.02 -2.99 -20.58
N ILE A 181 -0.84 -2.07 -19.63
CA ILE A 181 -0.29 -0.73 -19.91
C ILE A 181 1.21 -0.82 -20.23
N ALA A 182 1.93 -1.70 -19.54
CA ALA A 182 3.37 -1.92 -19.70
C ALA A 182 3.73 -2.66 -20.99
N GLU A 183 2.74 -3.26 -21.67
CA GLU A 183 2.92 -4.22 -22.77
C GLU A 183 3.84 -5.37 -22.33
N TRP A 184 3.53 -5.97 -21.18
CA TRP A 184 4.22 -7.14 -20.64
C TRP A 184 3.35 -8.38 -20.78
N ASP A 185 3.99 -9.48 -21.18
CA ASP A 185 3.37 -10.79 -21.25
C ASP A 185 3.55 -11.56 -19.92
N ASP A 186 2.93 -12.72 -19.81
CA ASP A 186 2.91 -13.55 -18.60
C ASP A 186 4.27 -14.17 -18.22
N GLU A 187 5.33 -13.95 -19.02
CA GLU A 187 6.69 -14.44 -18.75
C GLU A 187 7.20 -14.04 -17.35
N GLN A 188 6.79 -12.88 -16.85
CA GLN A 188 7.19 -12.42 -15.51
C GLN A 188 6.53 -13.25 -14.39
N ILE A 189 5.28 -13.69 -14.58
CA ILE A 189 4.60 -14.56 -13.62
C ILE A 189 5.30 -15.92 -13.58
N GLU A 190 5.62 -16.49 -14.74
CA GLU A 190 6.34 -17.76 -14.83
C GLU A 190 7.74 -17.66 -14.22
N TYR A 191 8.43 -16.53 -14.40
CA TYR A 191 9.68 -16.26 -13.70
C TYR A 191 9.49 -16.30 -12.18
N ILE A 192 8.51 -15.59 -11.61
CA ILE A 192 8.29 -15.61 -10.16
C ILE A 192 7.95 -17.03 -9.66
N LYS A 193 7.16 -17.81 -10.41
CA LYS A 193 6.87 -19.21 -10.08
C LYS A 193 8.12 -20.08 -10.05
N GLU A 194 9.04 -19.92 -11.00
CA GLU A 194 10.33 -20.62 -10.99
C GLU A 194 11.17 -20.24 -9.76
N ARG A 195 11.11 -18.97 -9.34
CA ARG A 195 11.91 -18.44 -8.24
C ARG A 195 11.51 -18.98 -6.86
N VAL A 196 10.27 -19.43 -6.70
CA VAL A 196 9.78 -20.04 -5.45
C VAL A 196 9.97 -21.56 -5.39
N THR A 197 10.54 -22.19 -6.43
CA THR A 197 10.88 -23.62 -6.39
C THR A 197 12.21 -23.90 -5.71
N GLU A 198 12.45 -25.18 -5.37
CA GLU A 198 13.74 -25.60 -4.81
C GLU A 198 14.89 -25.36 -5.80
N GLU A 199 14.67 -25.56 -7.11
CA GLU A 199 15.65 -25.24 -8.14
C GLU A 199 16.00 -23.74 -8.16
N GLY A 200 14.98 -22.88 -8.04
CA GLY A 200 15.14 -21.43 -7.91
C GLY A 200 15.98 -21.05 -6.68
N ARG A 201 15.69 -21.69 -5.53
CA ARG A 201 16.44 -21.52 -4.27
C ARG A 201 17.91 -21.95 -4.42
N GLN A 202 18.16 -23.11 -5.01
CA GLN A 202 19.51 -23.62 -5.27
C GLN A 202 20.30 -22.73 -6.24
N ALA A 203 19.63 -22.16 -7.25
CA ALA A 203 20.25 -21.21 -8.15
C ALA A 203 20.71 -19.93 -7.44
N ASP A 204 19.96 -19.43 -6.46
CA ASP A 204 20.35 -18.28 -5.65
C ASP A 204 21.48 -18.57 -4.67
N LEU A 205 21.48 -19.76 -4.06
CA LEU A 205 22.60 -20.21 -3.22
C LEU A 205 23.90 -20.27 -4.02
N LYS A 206 23.86 -20.80 -5.25
CA LYS A 206 25.03 -20.84 -6.16
C LYS A 206 25.52 -19.45 -6.55
N LYS A 207 24.66 -18.43 -6.53
CA LYS A 207 25.02 -17.02 -6.74
C LYS A 207 25.59 -16.35 -5.49
N GLY A 208 25.69 -17.06 -4.36
CA GLY A 208 26.26 -16.56 -3.12
C GLY A 208 25.31 -15.67 -2.31
N LYS A 209 23.99 -15.75 -2.53
CA LYS A 209 23.03 -15.06 -1.65
C LYS A 209 22.98 -15.74 -0.28
N GLU A 210 22.83 -14.94 0.77
CA GLU A 210 22.65 -15.43 2.14
C GLU A 210 21.33 -16.19 2.29
N PRO A 211 21.31 -17.36 2.98
CA PRO A 211 20.10 -18.17 3.13
C PRO A 211 18.89 -17.43 3.70
N ALA A 212 19.12 -16.54 4.67
CA ALA A 212 18.05 -15.72 5.26
C ALA A 212 17.46 -14.74 4.24
N GLN A 213 18.29 -14.14 3.38
CA GLN A 213 17.81 -13.24 2.33
C GLN A 213 17.02 -14.02 1.27
N ILE A 214 17.45 -15.24 0.91
CA ILE A 214 16.72 -16.09 -0.04
C ILE A 214 15.32 -16.41 0.51
N ALA A 215 15.21 -16.73 1.80
CA ALA A 215 13.92 -16.98 2.43
C ALA A 215 13.00 -15.74 2.40
N LEU A 216 13.54 -14.54 2.65
CA LEU A 216 12.75 -13.29 2.57
C LEU A 216 12.37 -12.91 1.14
N ASP A 217 13.25 -13.15 0.16
CA ASP A 217 12.95 -12.98 -1.26
C ASP A 217 11.81 -13.94 -1.67
N GLU A 218 11.86 -15.20 -1.24
CA GLU A 218 10.79 -16.19 -1.47
C GLU A 218 9.47 -15.72 -0.87
N ALA A 219 9.46 -15.24 0.38
CA ALA A 219 8.25 -14.68 0.99
C ALA A 219 7.66 -13.51 0.20
N ALA A 220 8.52 -12.64 -0.36
CA ALA A 220 8.09 -11.54 -1.20
C ALA A 220 7.45 -12.02 -2.52
N PHE A 221 8.04 -13.02 -3.17
CA PHE A 221 7.48 -13.65 -4.36
C PHE A 221 6.15 -14.34 -4.11
N LEU A 222 5.99 -15.03 -2.98
CA LEU A 222 4.72 -15.67 -2.61
C LEU A 222 3.61 -14.63 -2.39
N LEU A 223 3.92 -13.46 -1.82
CA LEU A 223 2.96 -12.37 -1.71
C LEU A 223 2.55 -11.81 -3.09
N ASP A 224 3.49 -11.72 -4.04
CA ASP A 224 3.18 -11.30 -5.41
C ASP A 224 2.23 -12.29 -6.07
N LEU A 225 2.52 -13.60 -6.02
CA LEU A 225 1.66 -14.65 -6.58
C LEU A 225 0.27 -14.67 -5.91
N ALA A 226 0.23 -14.59 -4.58
CA ALA A 226 -1.02 -14.52 -3.82
C ALA A 226 -1.90 -13.34 -4.25
N SER A 227 -1.29 -12.20 -4.59
CA SER A 227 -2.02 -11.01 -5.05
C SER A 227 -2.54 -11.13 -6.48
N VAL A 228 -1.78 -11.79 -7.37
CA VAL A 228 -2.18 -12.08 -8.75
C VAL A 228 -3.39 -13.01 -8.73
N GLU A 229 -3.28 -14.13 -8.02
CA GLU A 229 -4.30 -15.18 -7.96
C GLU A 229 -5.49 -14.77 -7.08
N GLY A 230 -5.25 -13.90 -6.10
CA GLY A 230 -6.23 -13.47 -5.10
C GLY A 230 -6.52 -14.55 -4.05
N THR A 231 -5.48 -15.31 -3.68
CA THR A 231 -5.51 -16.54 -2.86
C THR A 231 -4.58 -16.41 -1.65
N TRP A 232 -4.69 -15.31 -0.90
CA TRP A 232 -3.81 -15.01 0.25
C TRP A 232 -3.61 -16.17 1.23
N ASP A 233 -4.70 -16.85 1.58
CA ASP A 233 -4.71 -17.92 2.58
C ASP A 233 -3.84 -19.12 2.19
N ASP A 234 -3.70 -19.40 0.89
CA ASP A 234 -2.96 -20.55 0.36
C ASP A 234 -1.45 -20.44 0.61
N PHE A 235 -0.96 -19.21 0.82
CA PHE A 235 0.47 -18.93 0.98
C PHE A 235 0.89 -18.62 2.43
N VAL A 236 -0.05 -18.45 3.36
CA VAL A 236 0.22 -18.00 4.74
C VAL A 236 1.22 -18.91 5.46
N GLU A 237 1.02 -20.23 5.38
CA GLU A 237 1.88 -21.20 6.07
C GLU A 237 3.31 -21.15 5.52
N ARG A 238 3.45 -21.14 4.18
CA ARG A 238 4.76 -21.07 3.53
C ARG A 238 5.49 -19.75 3.82
N ILE A 239 4.78 -18.63 3.80
CA ILE A 239 5.36 -17.31 4.14
C ILE A 239 5.87 -17.31 5.59
N ALA A 240 5.13 -17.92 6.52
CA ALA A 240 5.59 -18.04 7.91
C ALA A 240 6.83 -18.93 8.04
N GLU A 241 6.93 -20.01 7.27
CA GLU A 241 8.16 -20.82 7.20
C GLU A 241 9.35 -20.01 6.66
N CYS A 242 9.17 -19.20 5.63
CA CYS A 242 10.21 -18.30 5.12
C CYS A 242 10.70 -17.33 6.21
N TYR A 243 9.80 -16.76 7.00
CA TYR A 243 10.20 -15.92 8.15
C TYR A 243 10.99 -16.72 9.19
N LYS A 244 10.59 -17.96 9.47
CA LYS A 244 11.30 -18.85 10.40
C LYS A 244 12.71 -19.20 9.90
N ASP A 245 12.85 -19.52 8.61
CA ASP A 245 14.12 -19.79 7.94
C ASP A 245 15.05 -18.56 7.95
N ALA A 246 14.48 -17.36 7.93
CA ALA A 246 15.20 -16.09 8.09
C ALA A 246 15.52 -15.73 9.56
N GLY A 247 15.16 -16.58 10.53
CA GLY A 247 15.38 -16.34 11.96
C GLY A 247 14.37 -15.38 12.61
N LEU A 248 13.30 -14.99 11.91
CA LEU A 248 12.27 -14.06 12.37
C LEU A 248 11.08 -14.81 12.98
N HIS A 249 11.35 -15.59 14.04
CA HIS A 249 10.38 -16.47 14.68
C HIS A 249 9.13 -15.75 15.19
N ASP A 250 9.29 -14.57 15.77
CA ASP A 250 8.15 -13.78 16.28
C ASP A 250 7.24 -13.31 15.15
N ILE A 251 7.82 -12.98 13.99
CA ILE A 251 7.05 -12.59 12.80
C ILE A 251 6.34 -13.80 12.21
N ALA A 252 7.01 -14.95 12.12
CA ALA A 252 6.38 -16.21 11.69
C ALA A 252 5.17 -16.55 12.57
N LYS A 253 5.31 -16.45 13.90
CA LYS A 253 4.20 -16.66 14.85
C LYS A 253 3.10 -15.63 14.66
N PHE A 254 3.45 -14.37 14.44
CA PHE A 254 2.49 -13.30 14.19
C PHE A 254 1.67 -13.53 12.91
N VAL A 255 2.30 -14.00 11.83
CA VAL A 255 1.62 -14.30 10.56
C VAL A 255 0.67 -15.50 10.70
N LEU A 256 1.05 -16.51 11.48
CA LEU A 256 0.22 -17.71 11.73
C LEU A 256 -0.89 -17.50 12.77
N TYR A 257 -0.91 -16.37 13.46
CA TYR A 257 -1.87 -16.13 14.52
C TYR A 257 -3.30 -16.10 13.95
N ARG A 258 -4.16 -16.97 14.47
CA ARG A 258 -5.60 -17.04 14.16
C ARG A 258 -6.35 -16.82 15.49
N ASP A 259 -7.32 -15.91 15.50
CA ASP A 259 -8.23 -15.68 16.64
C ASP A 259 -9.19 -16.87 16.84
#